data_AF-A0A9D6DQ99-F1
#
_entry.id   AF-A0A9D6DQ99-F1
#
_cell.length_a   1.000
_cell.length_b   1.000
_cell.length_c   1.000
_cell.angle_alpha   90.00
_cell.angle_beta   90.00
_cell.angle_gamma   90.00
#
_symmetry.space_group_name_H-M   'P 1'
#
loop_
_entity.id
_entity.type
_entity.pdbx_description
1 polymer ?
#
loop_
_entity_poly.entity_id
_entity_poly.type
_entity_poly.pdbx_seq_one_letter_code
_entity_poly.pdbx_strand_id
1 'polypeptide(L)'
;MNDYDTELANLQYDGINPEDVETAKNNRLEPPIFPVIIFCLAVVKDITDMVSLGTIGIIVNIIVAPVFFFYLWGKVGFIKKKLWRWLISTIVLEFIPGISFVPMSTIFVLRAHATERKKIEKVLNFIESFAKVQ
;
A
#
# COMPACT_ATOMS: atom_id res chain seq x y z
N MET A 1 -21.09 17.65 -20.98
CA MET A 1 -20.42 16.48 -20.38
C MET A 1 -21.01 16.34 -18.99
N ASN A 2 -21.53 15.15 -18.65
CA ASN A 2 -22.16 14.96 -17.34
C ASN A 2 -21.06 15.03 -16.25
N ASP A 3 -21.38 15.55 -15.07
CA ASP A 3 -20.45 15.64 -13.94
C ASP A 3 -19.88 14.26 -13.59
N TYR A 4 -20.73 13.24 -13.72
CA TYR A 4 -20.39 11.81 -13.62
C TYR A 4 -19.22 11.36 -14.51
N ASP A 5 -19.25 11.70 -15.80
CA ASP A 5 -18.24 11.25 -16.75
C ASP A 5 -16.88 11.86 -16.44
N THR A 6 -16.89 13.07 -15.86
CA THR A 6 -15.69 13.79 -15.46
C THR A 6 -15.07 13.19 -14.20
N GLU A 7 -15.87 12.89 -13.17
CA GLU A 7 -15.39 12.24 -11.96
C GLU A 7 -14.87 10.81 -12.23
N LEU A 8 -15.55 10.04 -13.10
CA LEU A 8 -15.07 8.73 -13.54
C LEU A 8 -13.73 8.80 -14.28
N ALA A 9 -13.58 9.77 -15.18
CA ALA A 9 -12.32 9.97 -15.88
C ALA A 9 -11.17 10.30 -14.91
N ASN A 10 -11.44 11.08 -13.86
CA ASN A 10 -10.47 11.38 -12.81
C ASN A 10 -10.07 10.13 -12.00
N LEU A 11 -11.03 9.25 -11.67
CA LEU A 11 -10.75 7.99 -10.98
C LEU A 11 -9.93 7.03 -11.86
N GLN A 12 -10.25 6.93 -13.15
CA GLN A 12 -9.48 6.12 -14.09
C GLN A 12 -8.05 6.64 -14.25
N TYR A 13 -7.85 7.96 -14.26
CA TYR A 13 -6.52 8.58 -14.25
C TYR A 13 -5.70 8.20 -13.00
N ASP A 14 -6.35 8.07 -11.85
CA ASP A 14 -5.74 7.59 -10.59
C ASP A 14 -5.49 6.06 -10.55
N GLY A 15 -5.82 5.36 -11.64
CA GLY A 15 -5.73 3.91 -11.76
C GLY A 15 -6.72 3.19 -10.84
N ILE A 16 -7.92 3.76 -10.67
CA ILE A 16 -9.08 3.12 -10.05
C ILE A 16 -10.01 2.73 -11.20
N ASN A 17 -10.22 1.43 -11.40
CA ASN A 17 -11.10 0.97 -12.47
C ASN A 17 -12.57 1.15 -12.07
N PRO A 18 -13.49 1.34 -13.03
CA PRO A 18 -14.92 1.42 -12.73
C PRO A 18 -15.46 0.15 -12.03
N GLU A 19 -14.90 -1.02 -12.35
CA GLU A 19 -15.18 -2.29 -11.65
C GLU A 19 -14.82 -2.24 -10.15
N ASP A 20 -13.76 -1.51 -9.78
CA ASP A 20 -13.36 -1.33 -8.38
C ASP A 20 -14.39 -0.47 -7.63
N VAL A 21 -14.99 0.50 -8.32
CA VAL A 21 -16.05 1.37 -7.78
C VAL A 21 -17.33 0.55 -7.55
N GLU A 22 -17.71 -0.31 -8.48
CA GLU A 22 -18.84 -1.22 -8.29
C GLU A 22 -18.60 -2.20 -7.13
N THR A 23 -17.37 -2.74 -7.04
CA THR A 23 -16.99 -3.62 -5.93
C THR A 23 -17.05 -2.89 -4.59
N ALA A 24 -16.65 -1.62 -4.54
CA ALA A 24 -16.72 -0.77 -3.35
C ALA A 24 -18.15 -0.34 -2.99
N LYS A 25 -19.04 -0.23 -3.98
CA LYS A 25 -20.46 0.02 -3.74
C LYS A 25 -21.12 -1.19 -3.08
N ASN A 26 -20.75 -2.39 -3.50
CA ASN A 26 -21.28 -3.65 -2.97
C ASN A 26 -20.65 -4.07 -1.64
N ASN A 27 -19.39 -3.72 -1.40
CA ASN A 27 -18.67 -4.00 -0.15
C ASN A 27 -18.42 -2.70 0.59
N ARG A 28 -19.11 -2.48 1.71
CA ARG A 28 -18.93 -1.27 2.54
C ARG A 28 -17.45 -1.10 2.89
N LEU A 29 -16.79 -0.13 2.25
CA LEU A 29 -15.37 0.13 2.48
C LEU A 29 -15.20 0.73 3.88
N GLU A 30 -14.54 -0.02 4.76
CA GLU A 30 -14.12 0.52 6.05
C GLU A 30 -12.78 1.25 5.90
N PRO A 31 -12.55 2.34 6.67
CA PRO A 31 -11.26 3.00 6.68
C PRO A 31 -10.18 2.01 7.14
N PRO A 32 -9.03 1.97 6.46
CA PRO A 32 -7.99 1.00 6.78
C PRO A 32 -7.40 1.32 8.16
N ILE A 33 -7.30 0.31 9.02
CA ILE A 33 -6.61 0.45 10.32
C ILE A 33 -5.10 0.48 10.09
N PHE A 34 -4.39 1.31 10.85
CA PHE A 34 -2.93 1.39 10.77
C PHE A 34 -2.31 0.04 11.20
N PRO A 35 -1.41 -0.55 10.40
CA PRO A 35 -0.87 -1.88 10.67
C PRO A 35 0.29 -1.81 11.66
N VAL A 36 0.00 -1.52 12.94
CA VAL A 36 1.00 -1.28 14.00
C VAL A 36 2.03 -2.40 14.10
N ILE A 37 1.59 -3.66 14.11
CA ILE A 37 2.48 -4.83 14.23
C ILE A 37 3.47 -4.88 13.05
N ILE A 38 2.97 -4.71 11.83
CA ILE A 38 3.77 -4.74 10.60
C ILE A 38 4.75 -3.57 10.58
N PHE A 39 4.32 -2.39 11.04
CA PHE A 39 5.17 -1.22 11.17
C PHE A 39 6.29 -1.43 12.19
N CYS A 40 5.99 -1.96 13.38
CA CYS A 40 7.01 -2.27 14.39
C CYS A 40 8.03 -3.29 13.87
N LEU A 41 7.58 -4.34 13.18
CA LEU A 41 8.48 -5.32 12.56
C LEU A 41 9.38 -4.68 11.49
N ALA A 42 8.83 -3.77 10.67
CA ALA A 42 9.59 -3.03 9.67
C ALA A 42 10.69 -2.17 10.31
N VAL A 43 10.36 -1.47 11.40
CA VAL A 43 11.32 -0.65 12.15
C VAL A 43 12.43 -1.51 12.76
N VAL A 44 12.07 -2.62 13.41
CA VAL A 44 13.05 -3.56 14.00
C VAL A 44 13.98 -4.13 12.92
N LYS A 45 13.42 -4.47 11.75
CA LYS A 45 14.19 -4.94 10.60
C LYS A 45 15.17 -3.88 10.12
N ASP A 46 14.71 -2.66 9.87
CA ASP A 46 15.58 -1.57 9.39
C ASP A 46 16.71 -1.24 10.38
N ILE A 47 16.44 -1.27 11.70
CA ILE A 47 17.48 -1.11 12.73
C ILE A 47 18.50 -2.26 12.66
N THR A 48 18.02 -3.50 12.49
CA THR A 48 18.88 -4.68 12.42
C THR A 48 19.79 -4.64 11.19
N ASP A 49 19.25 -4.22 10.05
CA ASP A 49 20.01 -4.04 8.81
C ASP A 49 21.10 -2.98 8.95
N MET A 50 20.76 -1.85 9.59
CA MET A 50 21.69 -0.75 9.84
C MET A 50 22.86 -1.19 10.75
N VAL A 51 22.58 -1.96 11.81
CA VAL A 51 23.60 -2.45 12.75
C VAL A 51 24.47 -3.56 12.13
N SER A 52 23.87 -4.43 11.31
CA SER A 52 24.55 -5.59 10.74
C SER A 52 25.24 -5.33 9.41
N LEU A 53 25.17 -4.10 8.89
CA LEU A 53 25.66 -3.72 7.56
C LEU A 53 25.15 -4.67 6.46
N GLY A 54 23.92 -5.17 6.62
CA GLY A 54 23.24 -6.03 5.65
C GLY A 54 23.49 -7.55 5.77
N THR A 55 24.46 -8.02 6.55
CA THR A 55 24.76 -9.47 6.63
C THR A 55 23.69 -10.26 7.39
N ILE A 56 23.29 -9.80 8.58
CA ILE A 56 22.18 -10.39 9.35
C ILE A 56 20.84 -10.03 8.70
N GLY A 57 20.79 -8.90 7.99
CA GLY A 57 19.60 -8.44 7.28
C GLY A 57 19.02 -9.44 6.29
N ILE A 58 19.86 -10.24 5.62
CA ILE A 58 19.40 -11.32 4.72
C ILE A 58 18.54 -12.34 5.47
N ILE A 59 18.96 -12.76 6.66
CA ILE A 59 18.23 -13.75 7.46
C ILE A 59 16.92 -13.15 7.98
N VAL A 60 16.96 -11.90 8.44
CA VAL A 60 15.75 -11.20 8.90
C VAL A 60 14.76 -11.02 7.75
N ASN A 61 15.23 -10.73 6.54
CA ASN A 61 14.38 -10.56 5.37
C ASN A 61 13.63 -11.85 5.00
N ILE A 62 14.24 -13.03 5.19
CA ILE A 62 13.58 -14.33 4.98
C ILE A 62 12.35 -14.49 5.89
N ILE A 63 12.38 -13.92 7.12
CA ILE A 63 11.27 -13.99 8.08
C ILE A 63 10.25 -12.87 7.82
N VAL A 64 10.72 -11.66 7.50
CA VAL A 64 9.87 -10.47 7.34
C VAL A 64 9.14 -10.46 6.00
N ALA A 65 9.74 -10.98 4.92
CA ALA A 65 9.12 -11.01 3.60
C ALA A 65 7.78 -11.79 3.56
N PRO A 66 7.65 -13.00 4.15
CA PRO A 66 6.36 -13.67 4.30
C PRO A 66 5.33 -12.83 5.05
N VAL A 67 5.73 -12.12 6.10
CA VAL A 67 4.83 -11.26 6.88
C VAL A 67 4.28 -10.12 6.01
N PHE A 68 5.14 -9.44 5.24
CA PHE A 68 4.70 -8.43 4.28
C PHE A 68 3.85 -9.02 3.16
N PHE A 69 4.17 -10.22 2.69
CA PHE A 69 3.38 -10.92 1.68
C PHE A 69 1.96 -11.19 2.16
N PHE A 70 1.78 -11.74 3.36
CA PHE A 70 0.47 -11.96 3.97
C PHE A 70 -0.27 -10.65 4.22
N TYR A 71 0.44 -9.61 4.68
CA TYR A 71 -0.13 -8.27 4.84
C TYR A 71 -0.68 -7.71 3.52
N LEU A 72 0.04 -7.88 2.40
CA LEU A 72 -0.41 -7.44 1.08
C LEU A 72 -1.51 -8.32 0.47
N TRP A 73 -1.63 -9.58 0.90
CA TRP A 73 -2.65 -10.48 0.38
C TRP A 73 -4.06 -9.99 0.70
N GLY A 74 -4.28 -9.44 1.89
CA GLY A 74 -5.58 -8.92 2.34
C GLY A 74 -5.98 -7.57 1.74
N LYS A 75 -5.16 -6.97 0.86
CA LYS A 75 -5.41 -5.64 0.28
C LYS A 75 -6.17 -5.74 -1.04
N VAL A 76 -7.03 -4.74 -1.29
CA VAL A 76 -7.86 -4.65 -2.51
C VAL A 76 -6.99 -4.63 -3.78
N GLY A 77 -7.44 -5.32 -4.84
CA GLY A 77 -6.63 -5.66 -6.02
C GLY A 77 -5.91 -4.49 -6.70
N PHE A 78 -6.58 -3.34 -6.86
CA PHE A 78 -5.99 -2.15 -7.49
C PHE A 78 -4.85 -1.52 -6.66
N ILE A 79 -4.91 -1.64 -5.33
CA ILE A 79 -3.87 -1.20 -4.41
C ILE A 79 -2.74 -2.22 -4.41
N LYS A 80 -3.10 -3.50 -4.36
CA LYS A 80 -2.19 -4.66 -4.34
C LYS A 80 -1.17 -4.57 -5.47
N LYS A 81 -1.59 -4.36 -6.72
CA LYS A 81 -0.66 -4.32 -7.88
C LYS A 81 0.42 -3.23 -7.75
N LYS A 82 0.06 -2.05 -7.23
CA LYS A 82 1.00 -0.94 -7.03
C LYS A 82 1.95 -1.21 -5.87
N LEU A 83 1.42 -1.68 -4.74
CA LEU A 83 2.22 -2.04 -3.57
C LEU A 83 3.17 -3.20 -3.85
N TRP A 84 2.76 -4.16 -4.67
CA TRP A 84 3.61 -5.27 -5.09
C TRP A 84 4.82 -4.82 -5.90
N ARG A 85 4.62 -3.94 -6.88
CA ARG A 85 5.74 -3.34 -7.63
C ARG A 85 6.72 -2.63 -6.70
N TRP A 86 6.18 -1.91 -5.73
CA TRP A 86 6.98 -1.22 -4.71
C TRP A 86 7.75 -2.19 -3.81
N LEU A 87 7.11 -3.25 -3.31
CA LEU A 87 7.76 -4.26 -2.48
C LEU A 87 8.94 -4.89 -3.24
N ILE A 88 8.73 -5.25 -4.51
CA ILE A 88 9.79 -5.81 -5.35
C ILE A 88 10.92 -4.79 -5.54
N SER A 89 10.61 -3.52 -5.81
CA SER A 89 11.62 -2.47 -5.91
C SER A 89 12.41 -2.29 -4.61
N THR A 90 11.75 -2.34 -3.46
CA THR A 90 12.41 -2.28 -2.14
C THR A 90 13.35 -3.46 -1.95
N ILE A 91 12.89 -4.69 -2.22
CA ILE A 91 13.71 -5.90 -2.12
C ILE A 91 14.94 -5.81 -3.04
N VAL A 92 14.75 -5.36 -4.29
CA VAL A 92 15.86 -5.20 -5.26
C VAL A 92 16.87 -4.15 -4.79
N LEU A 93 16.40 -3.01 -4.25
CA LEU A 93 17.27 -1.94 -3.75
C LEU A 93 18.08 -2.37 -2.52
N GLU A 94 17.55 -3.27 -1.69
CA GLU A 94 18.25 -3.81 -0.52
C GLU A 94 19.48 -4.65 -0.89
N PHE A 95 19.55 -5.20 -2.11
CA PHE A 95 20.74 -5.92 -2.58
C PHE A 95 21.90 -4.99 -2.98
N ILE A 96 21.66 -3.67 -3.08
CA ILE A 96 22.71 -2.71 -3.42
C ILE A 96 23.46 -2.34 -2.13
N PRO A 97 24.76 -2.67 -2.02
CA PRO A 97 25.54 -2.31 -0.85
C PRO A 97 25.60 -0.78 -0.70
N GLY A 98 25.34 -0.28 0.52
CA GLY A 98 25.35 1.15 0.84
C GLY A 98 23.96 1.81 0.88
N ILE A 99 22.91 1.18 0.33
CA ILE A 99 21.53 1.69 0.45
C ILE A 99 20.88 1.27 1.78
N SER A 100 21.47 0.31 2.50
CA SER A 100 20.97 -0.27 3.76
C SER A 100 20.80 0.72 4.92
N PHE A 101 21.30 1.95 4.79
CA PHE A 101 21.08 3.01 5.78
C PHE A 101 19.68 3.64 5.70
N VAL A 102 18.98 3.45 4.57
CA VAL A 102 17.62 3.98 4.40
C VAL A 102 16.61 2.96 4.97
N PRO A 103 15.70 3.38 5.86
CA PRO A 103 14.69 2.49 6.46
C PRO A 103 13.57 2.17 5.46
N MET A 104 13.91 1.41 4.43
CA MET A 104 13.06 1.16 3.27
C MET A 104 11.82 0.36 3.62
N SER A 105 11.91 -0.58 4.57
CA SER A 105 10.76 -1.37 5.02
C SER A 105 9.76 -0.50 5.77
N THR A 106 10.24 0.37 6.65
CA THR A 106 9.41 1.33 7.40
C THR A 106 8.72 2.30 6.44
N ILE A 107 9.47 2.87 5.49
CA ILE A 107 8.93 3.78 4.47
C ILE A 107 7.86 3.07 3.63
N PHE A 108 8.10 1.81 3.26
CA PHE A 108 7.15 1.01 2.50
C PHE A 108 5.82 0.86 3.26
N VAL A 109 5.84 0.49 4.54
CA VAL A 109 4.61 0.31 5.34
C VAL A 109 3.84 1.61 5.50
N LEU A 110 4.54 2.71 5.83
CA LEU A 110 3.93 4.03 5.97
C LEU A 110 3.27 4.48 4.67
N ARG A 111 3.98 4.34 3.56
CA ARG A 111 3.48 4.74 2.25
C ARG A 111 2.35 3.83 1.76
N ALA A 112 2.42 2.54 2.06
CA ALA A 112 1.37 1.58 1.73
C ALA A 112 0.05 1.98 2.40
N HIS A 113 0.10 2.23 3.71
CA HIS A 113 -1.06 2.68 4.47
C HIS A 113 -1.59 4.05 3.99
N ALA A 114 -0.70 5.02 3.78
CA ALA A 114 -1.10 6.35 3.30
C ALA A 114 -1.74 6.30 1.90
N THR A 115 -1.22 5.45 1.01
CA THR A 115 -1.77 5.27 -0.35
C THR A 115 -3.13 4.60 -0.30
N GLU A 116 -3.29 3.60 0.55
CA GLU A 116 -4.55 2.88 0.72
C GLU A 116 -5.64 3.80 1.25
N ARG A 117 -5.35 4.52 2.34
CA ARG A 117 -6.28 5.48 2.94
C ARG A 117 -6.76 6.52 1.93
N LYS A 118 -5.83 7.15 1.19
CA LYS A 118 -6.17 8.14 0.15
C LYS A 118 -7.08 7.58 -0.94
N LYS A 119 -6.85 6.33 -1.38
CA LYS A 119 -7.68 5.72 -2.41
C LYS A 119 -9.07 5.36 -1.89
N ILE A 120 -9.17 4.82 -0.68
CA ILE A 120 -10.45 4.51 -0.04
C ILE A 120 -11.27 5.79 0.17
N GLU A 121 -10.65 6.85 0.68
CA GLU A 121 -11.32 8.16 0.84
C GLU A 121 -11.83 8.71 -0.49
N LYS A 122 -11.06 8.61 -1.58
CA LYS A 122 -11.52 9.02 -2.93
C LYS A 122 -12.74 8.24 -3.39
N VAL A 123 -12.74 6.92 -3.20
CA VAL A 123 -13.87 6.06 -3.60
C VAL A 123 -15.10 6.35 -2.75
N LEU A 124 -14.94 6.55 -1.43
CA LEU A 124 -16.05 6.91 -0.54
C LEU A 124 -16.65 8.27 -0.90
N ASN A 125 -15.80 9.29 -1.10
CA ASN A 125 -16.26 10.63 -1.50
C ASN A 125 -17.01 10.60 -2.84
N PHE A 126 -16.53 9.80 -3.80
CA PHE A 126 -17.22 9.58 -5.07
C PHE A 126 -18.59 8.93 -4.84
N ILE A 127 -18.70 7.87 -4.03
CA ILE A 127 -20.00 7.23 -3.74
C ILE A 127 -20.95 8.21 -3.04
N GLU A 128 -20.45 9.02 -2.11
CA GLU A 128 -21.23 10.04 -1.39
C GLU A 128 -21.71 11.18 -2.29
N SER A 129 -20.93 11.58 -3.31
CA SER A 129 -21.37 12.61 -4.26
C SER A 129 -22.63 12.14 -5.00
N PHE A 130 -22.69 10.87 -5.44
CA PHE A 130 -23.89 10.32 -6.09
C PHE A 130 -25.07 10.13 -5.16
N ALA A 131 -24.84 9.72 -3.91
CA ALA A 131 -25.92 9.52 -2.96
C ALA A 131 -26.66 10.82 -2.61
N LYS A 132 -26.03 11.99 -2.78
CA LYS A 132 -26.64 13.31 -2.54
C LYS A 132 -27.41 13.86 -3.75
N VAL A 133 -27.18 13.32 -4.94
CA VAL A 133 -27.83 13.78 -6.19
C VAL A 133 -29.15 13.04 -6.43
N GLN A 134 -29.36 11.88 -5.81
CA GLN A 134 -30.63 11.15 -5.79
C GLN A 134 -31.53 11.60 -4.64
#